data_AF-A0A2E4WG55-F1
#
_entry.id   AF-A0A2E4WG55-F1
#
_cell.length_a   1.000
_cell.length_b   1.000
_cell.length_c   1.000
_cell.angle_alpha   90.00
_cell.angle_beta   90.00
_cell.angle_gamma   90.00
#
_symmetry.space_group_name_H-M   'P 1'
#
loop_
_entity.id
_entity.type
_entity.pdbx_description
1 polymer ?
#
loop_
_entity_poly.entity_id
_entity_poly.type
_entity_poly.pdbx_seq_one_letter_code
_entity_poly.pdbx_strand_id
1 'polypeptide(L)'
;MFNYKSLLVSLTLCIFFISPGIAAEKAVGYFGWFGVGKTYTLGTSLFWAGEFSGSFQSADKGLFHKASVRCPASQRVNLSTGMASANGVCIIKDVDGDEAYLDWNLPNWKLGEAGRGTYSYTGGTGKYENLSGDGGYFYGHTITLWDDGTAGGYSVWNREP
;
A
#
# COMPACT_ATOMS: atom_id res chain seq x y z
N MET A 1 -28.16 -18.12 -68.27
CA MET A 1 -28.88 -18.32 -67.00
C MET A 1 -27.94 -19.01 -66.02
N PHE A 2 -27.37 -18.27 -65.05
CA PHE A 2 -26.69 -18.85 -63.89
C PHE A 2 -27.22 -18.15 -62.64
N ASN A 3 -27.70 -18.95 -61.69
CA ASN A 3 -28.58 -18.55 -60.59
C ASN A 3 -27.77 -18.48 -59.28
N TYR A 4 -27.74 -17.29 -58.66
CA TYR A 4 -26.92 -16.93 -57.50
C TYR A 4 -27.66 -17.35 -56.22
N LYS A 5 -27.47 -18.59 -55.76
CA LYS A 5 -28.01 -19.05 -54.47
C LYS A 5 -27.09 -18.59 -53.33
N SER A 6 -27.59 -17.59 -52.62
CA SER A 6 -27.37 -17.19 -51.23
C SER A 6 -26.39 -18.03 -50.41
N LEU A 7 -25.26 -17.42 -50.04
CA LEU A 7 -24.44 -17.83 -48.90
C LEU A 7 -23.99 -16.57 -48.14
N LEU A 8 -24.92 -16.00 -47.36
CA LEU A 8 -24.61 -14.94 -46.40
C LEU A 8 -24.06 -15.59 -45.13
N VAL A 9 -22.73 -15.71 -45.07
CA VAL A 9 -22.00 -16.05 -43.84
C VAL A 9 -22.05 -14.83 -42.93
N SER A 10 -22.89 -14.88 -41.89
CA SER A 10 -22.88 -13.87 -40.81
C SER A 10 -21.59 -14.01 -40.01
N LEU A 11 -20.65 -13.09 -40.24
CA LEU A 11 -19.43 -12.91 -39.47
C LEU A 11 -19.79 -12.10 -38.21
N THR A 12 -20.25 -12.77 -37.15
CA THR A 12 -20.49 -12.12 -35.85
C THR A 12 -19.14 -11.80 -35.23
N LEU A 13 -18.71 -10.55 -35.40
CA LEU A 13 -17.50 -9.98 -34.81
C LEU A 13 -17.67 -9.93 -33.28
N CYS A 14 -17.08 -10.88 -32.55
CA CYS A 14 -16.90 -10.78 -31.10
C CYS A 14 -15.97 -9.60 -30.80
N ILE A 15 -16.56 -8.43 -30.53
CA ILE A 15 -15.85 -7.29 -29.97
C ILE A 15 -15.50 -7.67 -28.53
N PHE A 16 -14.28 -8.16 -28.33
CA PHE A 16 -13.67 -8.15 -27.00
C PHE A 16 -13.58 -6.68 -26.58
N PHE A 17 -14.40 -6.28 -25.62
CA PHE A 17 -14.21 -5.03 -24.89
C PHE A 17 -12.89 -5.16 -24.13
N ILE A 18 -11.79 -4.78 -24.79
CA ILE A 18 -10.53 -4.48 -24.11
C ILE A 18 -10.81 -3.17 -23.36
N SER A 19 -11.29 -3.29 -22.13
CA SER A 19 -11.35 -2.16 -21.22
C SER A 19 -9.92 -1.63 -21.12
N PRO A 20 -9.64 -0.37 -21.48
CA PRO A 20 -8.33 0.21 -21.19
C PRO A 20 -8.16 0.12 -19.68
N GLY A 21 -7.14 -0.61 -19.22
CA GLY A 21 -6.79 -0.66 -17.82
C GLY A 21 -6.48 0.76 -17.37
N ILE A 22 -7.41 1.39 -16.65
CA ILE A 22 -7.16 2.66 -15.99
C ILE A 22 -6.06 2.36 -14.98
N ALA A 23 -4.91 3.02 -15.12
CA ALA A 23 -3.86 2.95 -14.13
C ALA A 23 -4.49 3.30 -12.76
N ALA A 24 -4.33 2.40 -11.78
CA ALA A 24 -4.92 2.61 -10.46
C ALA A 24 -4.55 4.00 -9.93
N GLU A 25 -5.55 4.76 -9.48
CA GLU A 25 -5.31 6.05 -8.87
C GLU A 25 -4.35 5.88 -7.68
N LYS A 26 -3.27 6.66 -7.66
CA LYS A 26 -2.26 6.58 -6.61
C LYS A 26 -2.66 7.49 -5.46
N ALA A 27 -2.70 6.95 -4.26
CA ALA A 27 -2.93 7.76 -3.06
C ALA A 27 -1.74 8.71 -2.85
N VAL A 28 -2.04 10.00 -2.75
CA VAL A 28 -1.06 11.05 -2.45
C VAL A 28 -1.46 11.66 -1.12
N GLY A 29 -0.58 11.61 -0.12
CA GLY A 29 -0.97 12.08 1.20
C GLY A 29 -0.02 11.70 2.34
N TYR A 30 -0.53 11.86 3.55
CA TYR A 30 0.19 11.64 4.80
C TYR A 30 -0.55 10.64 5.67
N PHE A 31 0.15 9.62 6.15
CA PHE A 31 -0.31 8.66 7.13
C PHE A 31 0.46 8.86 8.44
N GLY A 32 -0.17 9.51 9.41
CA GLY A 32 0.36 9.55 10.77
C GLY A 32 0.01 8.24 11.47
N TRP A 33 1.00 7.59 12.11
CA TRP A 33 0.82 6.27 12.67
C TRP A 33 1.38 6.14 14.09
N PHE A 34 0.78 5.21 14.82
CA PHE A 34 1.23 4.70 16.11
C PHE A 34 1.48 3.19 15.98
N GLY A 35 2.67 2.76 16.38
CA GLY A 35 3.17 1.40 16.27
C GLY A 35 3.08 0.65 17.60
N VAL A 36 2.46 -0.53 17.58
CA VAL A 36 2.42 -1.46 18.72
C VAL A 36 2.89 -2.83 18.27
N GLY A 37 3.72 -3.50 19.08
CA GLY A 37 4.24 -4.80 18.69
C GLY A 37 5.18 -5.41 19.72
N LYS A 38 5.86 -6.47 19.29
CA LYS A 38 6.86 -7.18 20.10
C LYS A 38 8.20 -7.20 19.39
N THR A 39 9.25 -6.90 20.14
CA THR A 39 10.65 -6.98 19.69
C THR A 39 11.32 -8.22 20.23
N TYR A 40 12.09 -8.88 19.38
CA TYR A 40 12.89 -10.06 19.68
C TYR A 40 14.35 -9.76 19.34
N THR A 41 15.24 -9.94 20.31
CA THR A 41 16.68 -9.78 20.10
C THR A 41 17.28 -11.09 19.62
N LEU A 42 17.98 -11.05 18.49
CA LEU A 42 18.56 -12.18 17.78
C LEU A 42 20.06 -11.92 17.55
N GLY A 43 20.84 -12.01 18.62
CA GLY A 43 22.28 -11.67 18.58
C GLY A 43 22.48 -10.20 18.21
N THR A 44 23.10 -9.93 17.05
CA THR A 44 23.34 -8.58 16.52
C THR A 44 22.20 -8.05 15.66
N SER A 45 21.03 -8.68 15.69
CA SER A 45 19.84 -8.24 14.96
C SER A 45 18.62 -8.12 15.88
N LEU A 46 17.69 -7.25 15.54
CA LEU A 46 16.34 -7.22 16.12
C LEU A 46 15.33 -7.68 15.07
N PHE A 47 14.29 -8.37 15.54
CA PHE A 47 13.09 -8.64 14.79
C PHE A 47 11.90 -8.04 15.55
N TRP A 48 11.11 -7.21 14.89
CA TRP A 48 9.87 -6.67 15.43
C TRP A 48 8.69 -7.18 14.61
N ALA A 49 7.60 -7.53 15.29
CA ALA A 49 6.33 -7.87 14.66
C ALA A 49 5.20 -7.14 15.39
N GLY A 50 4.34 -6.48 14.62
CA GLY A 50 3.31 -5.62 15.19
C GLY A 50 2.43 -4.98 14.13
N GLU A 51 1.89 -3.82 14.46
CA GLU A 51 0.99 -3.07 13.60
C GLU A 51 1.27 -1.57 13.72
N PHE A 52 1.23 -0.87 12.58
CA PHE A 52 1.18 0.59 12.53
C PHE A 52 -0.25 1.05 12.21
N SER A 53 -0.84 1.89 13.06
CA SER A 53 -2.24 2.29 12.96
C SER A 53 -2.46 3.78 13.12
N GLY A 54 -3.42 4.34 12.38
CA GLY A 54 -3.73 5.77 12.42
C GLY A 54 -4.63 6.20 11.27
N SER A 55 -4.48 7.45 10.81
CA SER A 55 -5.33 8.05 9.77
C SER A 55 -4.53 8.53 8.57
N PHE A 56 -5.09 8.34 7.38
CA PHE A 56 -4.58 8.89 6.13
C PHE A 56 -5.26 10.22 5.79
N GLN A 57 -4.44 11.23 5.51
CA GLN A 57 -4.87 12.52 5.02
C GLN A 57 -4.38 12.68 3.58
N SER A 58 -5.29 12.53 2.63
CA SER A 58 -4.97 12.75 1.22
C SER A 58 -4.74 14.23 0.91
N ALA A 59 -3.88 14.49 -0.07
CA ALA A 59 -3.78 15.78 -0.75
C ALA A 59 -5.05 16.05 -1.55
N ASP A 60 -5.51 17.30 -1.56
CA ASP A 60 -6.63 17.79 -2.39
C ASP A 60 -7.93 16.96 -2.32
N LYS A 61 -8.17 16.27 -1.20
CA LYS A 61 -9.31 15.34 -1.01
C LYS A 61 -9.34 14.16 -1.98
N GLY A 62 -8.18 13.73 -2.50
CA GLY A 62 -8.05 12.54 -3.35
C GLY A 62 -8.21 11.21 -2.60
N LEU A 63 -7.83 10.11 -3.26
CA LEU A 63 -7.95 8.74 -2.75
C LEU A 63 -7.58 8.59 -1.26
N PHE A 64 -8.46 7.90 -0.52
CA PHE A 64 -8.35 7.65 0.93
C PHE A 64 -8.41 8.90 1.83
N HIS A 65 -9.03 10.00 1.38
CA HIS A 65 -9.25 11.17 2.22
C HIS A 65 -9.94 10.80 3.54
N LYS A 66 -9.29 11.09 4.68
CA LYS A 66 -9.78 10.82 6.04
C LYS A 66 -10.02 9.33 6.33
N ALA A 67 -9.35 8.44 5.60
CA ALA A 67 -9.44 7.01 5.87
C ALA A 67 -8.67 6.63 7.15
N SER A 68 -9.14 5.59 7.84
CA SER A 68 -8.37 4.87 8.85
C SER A 68 -7.44 3.89 8.15
N VAL A 69 -6.22 3.70 8.66
CA VAL A 69 -5.24 2.75 8.14
C VAL A 69 -4.71 1.88 9.27
N ARG A 70 -4.67 0.56 9.05
CA ARG A 70 -3.98 -0.41 9.90
C ARG A 70 -3.02 -1.22 9.05
N CYS A 71 -1.76 -1.28 9.46
CA CYS A 71 -0.71 -1.98 8.72
C CYS A 71 -0.01 -3.03 9.59
N PRO A 72 -0.52 -4.27 9.65
CA PRO A 72 0.22 -5.39 10.21
C PRO A 72 1.54 -5.59 9.48
N ALA A 73 2.63 -5.71 10.24
CA ALA A 73 3.97 -5.60 9.69
C ALA A 73 5.03 -6.35 10.49
N SER A 74 6.18 -6.54 9.85
CA SER A 74 7.40 -6.95 10.50
C SER A 74 8.57 -6.05 10.10
N GLN A 75 9.55 -5.93 11.00
CA GLN A 75 10.77 -5.17 10.79
C GLN A 75 11.97 -5.99 11.25
N ARG A 76 13.07 -5.88 10.51
CA ARG A 76 14.39 -6.37 10.91
C ARG A 76 15.34 -5.19 11.03
N VAL A 77 16.20 -5.23 12.05
CA VAL A 77 17.25 -4.25 12.26
C VAL A 77 18.56 -4.99 12.42
N ASN A 78 19.59 -4.57 11.70
CA ASN A 78 20.97 -4.96 11.94
C ASN A 78 21.61 -3.93 12.88
N LEU A 79 21.95 -4.36 14.10
CA LEU A 79 22.50 -3.47 15.12
C LEU A 79 23.95 -3.05 14.83
N SER A 80 24.69 -3.83 14.04
CA SER A 80 26.08 -3.50 13.67
C SER A 80 26.15 -2.41 12.61
N THR A 81 25.19 -2.39 11.68
CA THR A 81 25.18 -1.41 10.58
C THR A 81 24.17 -0.28 10.79
N GLY A 82 23.24 -0.43 11.74
CA GLY A 82 22.13 0.50 11.93
C GLY A 82 21.12 0.48 10.76
N MET A 83 21.15 -0.56 9.93
CA MET A 83 20.26 -0.71 8.78
C MET A 83 19.01 -1.50 9.16
N ALA A 84 17.88 -1.12 8.59
CA ALA A 84 16.60 -1.78 8.79
C ALA A 84 15.93 -2.16 7.47
N SER A 85 15.03 -3.15 7.55
CA SER A 85 14.07 -3.49 6.50
C SER A 85 12.73 -3.83 7.14
N ALA A 86 11.63 -3.57 6.43
CA ALA A 86 10.28 -3.84 6.93
C ALA A 86 9.34 -4.10 5.76
N ASN A 87 8.30 -4.87 6.03
CA ASN A 87 7.26 -5.18 5.06
C ASN A 87 5.98 -5.53 5.81
N GLY A 88 4.87 -5.47 5.09
CA GLY A 88 3.58 -5.81 5.65
C GLY A 88 2.46 -5.67 4.65
N VAL A 89 1.27 -5.66 5.20
CA VAL A 89 0.03 -5.38 4.48
C VAL A 89 -0.64 -4.19 5.15
N CYS A 90 -1.55 -3.51 4.46
CA CYS A 90 -2.43 -2.53 5.09
C CYS A 90 -3.88 -2.76 4.69
N ILE A 91 -4.76 -2.44 5.64
CA ILE A 91 -6.20 -2.32 5.47
C ILE A 91 -6.52 -0.83 5.64
N ILE A 92 -7.14 -0.25 4.63
CA ILE A 92 -7.55 1.15 4.59
C ILE A 92 -9.06 1.16 4.59
N LYS A 93 -9.69 1.80 5.57
CA LYS A 93 -11.14 1.94 5.66
C LYS A 93 -11.51 3.40 5.49
N ASP A 94 -12.30 3.70 4.47
CA ASP A 94 -12.71 5.06 4.21
C ASP A 94 -13.94 5.48 5.04
N VAL A 95 -14.44 6.69 4.77
CA VAL A 95 -15.58 7.28 5.49
C VAL A 95 -16.92 6.63 5.16
N ASP A 96 -17.02 5.95 4.01
CA ASP A 96 -18.23 5.22 3.58
C ASP A 96 -18.23 3.78 4.12
N GLY A 97 -17.10 3.33 4.69
CA GLY A 97 -16.90 1.99 5.24
C GLY A 97 -16.30 1.00 4.25
N ASP A 98 -15.99 1.44 3.03
CA ASP A 98 -15.34 0.61 2.01
C ASP A 98 -13.86 0.40 2.37
N GLU A 99 -13.37 -0.81 2.14
CA GLU A 99 -12.00 -1.21 2.46
C GLU A 99 -11.14 -1.31 1.19
N ALA A 100 -9.90 -0.85 1.28
CA ALA A 100 -8.85 -1.11 0.30
C ALA A 100 -7.69 -1.84 0.97
N TYR A 101 -7.04 -2.72 0.23
CA TYR A 101 -5.93 -3.54 0.71
C TYR A 101 -4.67 -3.28 -0.11
N LEU A 102 -3.52 -3.30 0.55
CA LEU A 102 -2.22 -3.20 -0.12
C LEU A 102 -1.16 -4.06 0.57
N ASP A 103 -0.16 -4.45 -0.22
CA ASP A 103 1.10 -4.99 0.26
C ASP A 103 2.17 -3.90 0.15
N TRP A 104 3.07 -3.82 1.12
CA TRP A 104 4.15 -2.83 1.11
C TRP A 104 5.49 -3.43 1.52
N ASN A 105 6.56 -2.85 0.98
CA ASN A 105 7.92 -3.21 1.26
C ASN A 105 8.79 -1.96 1.41
N LEU A 106 9.56 -1.91 2.50
CA LEU A 106 10.53 -0.88 2.82
C LEU A 106 11.91 -1.53 2.97
N PRO A 107 12.67 -1.65 1.86
CA PRO A 107 13.98 -2.28 1.91
C PRO A 107 15.04 -1.31 2.41
N ASN A 108 15.98 -1.82 3.21
CA ASN A 108 17.31 -1.25 3.46
C ASN A 108 17.35 0.28 3.65
N TRP A 109 16.93 0.76 4.82
CA TRP A 109 17.13 2.16 5.22
C TRP A 109 17.94 2.26 6.50
N LYS A 110 18.54 3.43 6.72
CA LYS A 110 19.28 3.73 7.95
C LYS A 110 18.34 4.18 9.05
N LEU A 111 18.46 3.62 10.25
CA LEU A 111 17.65 4.02 11.39
C LEU A 111 17.83 5.52 11.71
N GLY A 112 16.72 6.18 12.07
CA GLY A 112 16.66 7.62 12.33
C GLY A 112 16.48 8.49 11.08
N GLU A 113 16.41 7.88 9.89
CA GLU A 113 16.13 8.56 8.62
C GLU A 113 14.80 8.05 8.02
N ALA A 114 14.17 8.85 7.17
CA ALA A 114 13.02 8.42 6.40
C ALA A 114 13.47 7.43 5.32
N GLY A 115 12.93 6.21 5.33
CA GLY A 115 13.23 5.18 4.35
C GLY A 115 12.25 5.20 3.20
N ARG A 116 12.72 4.96 1.96
CA ARG A 116 11.86 4.87 0.77
C ARG A 116 11.42 3.43 0.49
N GLY A 117 10.11 3.21 0.42
CA GLY A 117 9.49 1.93 0.10
C GLY A 117 8.53 2.02 -1.09
N THR A 118 7.94 0.88 -1.44
CA THR A 118 6.93 0.74 -2.48
C THR A 118 5.75 -0.05 -1.98
N TYR A 119 4.60 0.12 -2.62
CA TYR A 119 3.40 -0.65 -2.31
C TYR A 119 2.57 -0.97 -3.54
N SER A 120 1.71 -1.98 -3.44
CA SER A 120 0.80 -2.38 -4.49
C SER A 120 -0.56 -2.70 -3.90
N TYR A 121 -1.62 -2.24 -4.57
CA TYR A 121 -2.98 -2.57 -4.18
C TYR A 121 -3.28 -4.03 -4.50
N THR A 122 -3.96 -4.71 -3.60
CA THR A 122 -4.26 -6.14 -3.68
C THR A 122 -5.77 -6.44 -3.74
N GLY A 123 -6.61 -5.41 -3.58
CA GLY A 123 -8.06 -5.51 -3.70
C GLY A 123 -8.78 -4.53 -2.79
N GLY A 124 -10.06 -4.78 -2.59
CA GLY A 124 -10.90 -4.02 -1.68
C GLY A 124 -12.35 -4.52 -1.65
N THR A 125 -13.22 -3.73 -1.05
CA THR A 125 -14.68 -3.91 -1.03
C THR A 125 -15.38 -2.68 -1.59
N GLY A 126 -16.66 -2.80 -1.95
CA GLY A 126 -17.45 -1.68 -2.44
C GLY A 126 -16.77 -1.01 -3.63
N LYS A 127 -16.52 0.31 -3.54
CA LYS A 127 -15.88 1.04 -4.65
C LYS A 127 -14.41 0.64 -4.93
N TYR A 128 -13.79 -0.15 -4.05
CA TYR A 128 -12.41 -0.62 -4.20
C TYR A 128 -12.28 -2.08 -4.66
N GLU A 129 -13.37 -2.77 -4.99
CA GLU A 129 -13.34 -4.20 -5.39
C GLU A 129 -12.36 -4.52 -6.53
N ASN A 130 -12.14 -3.57 -7.44
CA ASN A 130 -11.23 -3.74 -8.58
C ASN A 130 -9.88 -3.02 -8.40
N LEU A 131 -9.60 -2.48 -7.22
CA LEU A 131 -8.37 -1.76 -6.96
C LEU A 131 -7.19 -2.74 -6.86
N SER A 132 -6.29 -2.70 -7.85
CA SER A 132 -5.13 -3.60 -7.90
C SER A 132 -3.96 -2.96 -8.64
N GLY A 133 -2.75 -3.46 -8.39
CA GLY A 133 -1.54 -3.07 -9.13
C GLY A 133 -0.68 -2.03 -8.41
N ASP A 134 0.17 -1.34 -9.17
CA ASP A 134 1.19 -0.42 -8.63
C ASP A 134 0.57 0.77 -7.88
N GLY A 135 0.79 0.83 -6.57
CA GLY A 135 0.39 1.94 -5.72
C GLY A 135 1.43 3.07 -5.69
N GLY A 136 2.65 2.80 -6.16
CA GLY A 136 3.76 3.75 -6.20
C GLY A 136 4.71 3.61 -5.02
N TYR A 137 5.16 4.74 -4.47
CA TYR A 137 6.18 4.80 -3.43
C TYR A 137 5.68 5.50 -2.17
N PHE A 138 6.38 5.25 -1.07
CA PHE A 138 6.20 6.00 0.16
C PHE A 138 7.54 6.27 0.83
N TYR A 139 7.57 7.24 1.73
CA TYR A 139 8.65 7.38 2.71
C TYR A 139 8.09 7.10 4.10
N GLY A 140 8.65 6.13 4.81
CA GLY A 140 8.27 5.80 6.19
C GLY A 140 9.32 6.30 7.17
N HIS A 141 8.90 6.94 8.27
CA HIS A 141 9.80 7.52 9.25
C HIS A 141 9.27 7.31 10.67
N THR A 142 10.03 6.60 11.49
CA THR A 142 9.85 6.54 12.94
C THR A 142 10.42 7.79 13.58
N ILE A 143 9.59 8.57 14.27
CA ILE A 143 10.00 9.79 14.99
C ILE A 143 10.38 9.47 16.42
N THR A 144 9.59 8.62 17.08
CA THR A 144 9.79 8.28 18.49
C THR A 144 9.66 6.79 18.69
N LEU A 145 10.59 6.22 19.44
CA LEU A 145 10.43 4.95 20.13
C LEU A 145 10.27 5.29 21.62
N TRP A 146 9.14 4.91 22.20
CA TRP A 146 8.81 5.18 23.59
C TRP A 146 9.40 4.10 24.50
N ASP A 147 9.60 4.43 25.78
CA ASP A 147 10.17 3.50 26.77
C ASP A 147 9.28 2.27 27.01
N ASP A 148 8.00 2.35 26.68
CA ASP A 148 7.04 1.23 26.76
C ASP A 148 7.11 0.28 25.55
N GLY A 149 8.01 0.54 24.60
CA GLY A 149 8.20 -0.26 23.39
C GLY A 149 7.23 0.07 22.25
N THR A 150 6.36 1.07 22.41
CA THR A 150 5.54 1.60 21.31
C THR A 150 6.33 2.60 20.46
N ALA A 151 5.80 2.93 19.29
CA ALA A 151 6.45 3.85 18.35
C ALA A 151 5.45 4.88 17.81
N GLY A 152 5.94 6.07 17.50
CA GLY A 152 5.19 7.10 16.79
C GLY A 152 5.95 7.56 15.55
N GLY A 153 5.23 7.83 14.47
CA GLY A 153 5.85 8.30 13.24
C GLY A 153 4.86 8.60 12.15
N TYR A 154 5.37 8.65 10.92
CA TYR A 154 4.56 8.94 9.76
C TYR A 154 5.03 8.20 8.51
N SER A 155 4.18 8.20 7.49
CA SER A 155 4.61 7.99 6.13
C SER A 155 3.96 8.99 5.18
N VAL A 156 4.70 9.38 4.14
CA VAL A 156 4.16 10.16 3.02
C VAL A 156 4.08 9.28 1.79
N TRP A 157 2.95 9.31 1.09
CA TRP A 157 2.70 8.45 -0.06
C TRP A 157 2.71 9.29 -1.33
N ASN A 158 3.47 8.84 -2.32
CA ASN A 158 3.64 9.47 -3.63
C ASN A 158 3.94 10.98 -3.60
N ARG A 159 4.70 11.42 -2.59
CA ARG A 159 5.22 12.78 -2.44
C ARG A 159 6.52 12.77 -1.62
N GLU A 160 7.27 13.86 -1.70
CA GLU A 160 8.47 14.06 -0.87
C GLU A 160 8.12 14.25 0.62
N PRO A 161 8.99 13.78 1.54
CA PRO A 161 8.80 13.82 2.99
C PRO A 161 8.89 15.21 3.61
#